data_AF-A0A963YVV0-F1
#
_entry.id   AF-A0A963YVV0-F1
#
_cell.length_a   1.000
_cell.length_b   1.000
_cell.length_c   1.000
_cell.angle_alpha   90.00
_cell.angle_beta   90.00
_cell.angle_gamma   90.00
#
_symmetry.space_group_name_H-M   'P 1'
#
loop_
_entity.id
_entity.type
_entity.pdbx_description
1 polymer ?
#
loop_
_entity_poly.entity_id
_entity_poly.type
_entity_poly.pdbx_seq_one_letter_code
_entity_poly.pdbx_strand_id
1 'polypeptide(L)'
;MPNYTLPDGETVKNKVGARSHAELETIEVDFVKARQLEHAANPRIARTFDAAHLKAIHRQLFQDVYEWAGRTRDEQVRLSDRTIASEPLLYRPGSKPFAAGARINDGLDDLAARLRDADYLRGLSRTEFATRAASVLAEANGIHAFREGNGRTQRIFLQELAASAGHKLEFRVVSRERMVQASIAAHEDRDIGPMRRMFDEISNPNRVAALTPAIAFLNSAKYPWNDRYVATLEPGHVQDLTVAGVSGANFMARTDTSILIGQRADLPSPDTASGARVKVFPSRWPEPDDQPTPSTRLGPSLGP
;
A
#
# COMPACT_ATOMS: atom_id res chain seq x y z
N MET A 1 -20.38 -24.30 6.49
CA MET A 1 -20.21 -22.83 6.40
C MET A 1 -19.03 -22.43 7.27
N PRO A 2 -18.25 -21.40 6.90
CA PRO A 2 -17.01 -21.06 7.58
C PRO A 2 -17.18 -20.47 8.99
N ASN A 3 -18.42 -20.26 9.46
CA ASN A 3 -18.80 -19.77 10.80
C ASN A 3 -18.18 -18.42 11.23
N TYR A 4 -17.62 -17.66 10.30
CA TYR A 4 -17.07 -16.32 10.53
C TYR A 4 -18.14 -15.22 10.56
N THR A 5 -19.33 -15.45 10.03
CA THR A 5 -20.37 -14.41 9.88
C THR A 5 -21.50 -14.56 10.88
N LEU A 6 -22.17 -13.45 11.17
CA LEU A 6 -23.48 -13.42 11.80
C LEU A 6 -24.53 -14.14 10.93
N PRO A 7 -25.76 -14.37 11.43
CA PRO A 7 -26.82 -15.04 10.67
C PRO A 7 -27.20 -14.34 9.35
N ASP A 8 -26.84 -13.07 9.17
CA ASP A 8 -27.03 -12.31 7.93
C ASP A 8 -26.13 -12.79 6.78
N GLY A 9 -25.09 -13.57 7.07
CA GLY A 9 -24.15 -14.09 6.07
C GLY A 9 -23.13 -13.08 5.55
N GLU A 10 -23.14 -11.84 6.05
CA GLU A 10 -22.31 -10.74 5.55
C GLU A 10 -21.44 -10.13 6.65
N THR A 11 -22.03 -9.86 7.82
CA THR A 11 -21.32 -9.21 8.92
C THR A 11 -20.43 -10.21 9.62
N VAL A 12 -19.12 -9.95 9.67
CA VAL A 12 -18.17 -10.82 10.37
C VAL A 12 -18.40 -10.71 11.88
N LYS A 13 -18.39 -11.86 12.58
CA LYS A 13 -18.48 -11.94 14.04
C LYS A 13 -17.38 -11.09 14.67
N ASN A 14 -17.80 -10.18 15.54
CA ASN A 14 -16.96 -9.11 16.06
C ASN A 14 -17.22 -8.87 17.55
N LYS A 15 -16.21 -8.36 18.25
CA LYS A 15 -16.24 -8.03 19.70
C LYS A 15 -16.92 -6.70 19.99
N VAL A 16 -17.03 -5.84 18.98
CA VAL A 16 -17.56 -4.47 19.11
C VAL A 16 -19.08 -4.40 19.09
N GLY A 17 -19.75 -5.54 18.86
CA GLY A 17 -21.21 -5.64 18.90
C GLY A 17 -21.92 -5.10 17.66
N ALA A 18 -21.19 -4.83 16.58
CA ALA A 18 -21.76 -4.36 15.32
C ALA A 18 -22.65 -5.44 14.69
N ARG A 19 -23.81 -5.01 14.18
CA ARG A 19 -24.88 -5.89 13.66
C ARG A 19 -25.07 -5.82 12.15
N SER A 20 -24.33 -4.93 11.48
CA SER A 20 -24.32 -4.81 10.03
C SER A 20 -22.90 -4.59 9.51
N HIS A 21 -22.66 -4.91 8.24
CA HIS A 21 -21.36 -4.72 7.60
C HIS A 21 -20.90 -3.25 7.62
N ALA A 22 -21.80 -2.32 7.30
CA ALA A 22 -21.50 -0.89 7.28
C ALA A 22 -21.16 -0.32 8.68
N GLU A 23 -21.87 -0.79 9.70
CA GLU A 23 -21.57 -0.43 11.09
C GLU A 23 -20.20 -0.98 11.52
N LEU A 24 -19.92 -2.24 11.19
CA LEU A 24 -18.64 -2.88 11.50
C LEU A 24 -17.49 -2.16 10.80
N GLU A 25 -17.62 -1.82 9.52
CA GLU A 25 -16.60 -1.10 8.75
C GLU A 25 -16.28 0.25 9.40
N THR A 26 -17.30 0.99 9.84
CA THR A 26 -17.14 2.29 10.51
C THR A 26 -16.40 2.16 11.84
N ILE A 27 -16.83 1.23 12.71
CA ILE A 27 -16.23 1.04 14.04
C ILE A 27 -14.82 0.46 13.94
N GLU A 28 -14.60 -0.51 13.05
CA GLU A 28 -13.30 -1.17 12.87
C GLU A 28 -12.20 -0.16 12.54
N VAL A 29 -12.49 0.86 11.72
CA VAL A 29 -11.52 1.89 11.33
C VAL A 29 -10.89 2.57 12.54
N ASP A 30 -11.69 2.95 13.55
CA ASP A 30 -11.20 3.67 14.71
C ASP A 30 -10.34 2.79 15.63
N PHE A 31 -10.78 1.55 15.90
CA PHE A 31 -10.02 0.59 16.70
C PHE A 31 -8.68 0.22 16.04
N VAL A 32 -8.71 -0.08 14.74
CA VAL A 32 -7.49 -0.43 14.00
C VAL A 32 -6.54 0.76 13.95
N LYS A 33 -7.05 1.98 13.74
CA LYS A 33 -6.22 3.20 13.73
C LYS A 33 -5.56 3.43 15.08
N ALA A 34 -6.27 3.24 16.19
CA ALA A 34 -5.68 3.36 17.52
C ALA A 34 -4.51 2.36 17.71
N ARG A 35 -4.70 1.10 17.30
CA ARG A 35 -3.64 0.08 17.39
C ARG A 35 -2.48 0.30 16.43
N GLN A 36 -2.72 0.88 15.26
CA GLN A 36 -1.67 1.33 14.34
C GLN A 36 -0.80 2.41 14.97
N LEU A 37 -1.43 3.41 15.61
CA LEU A 37 -0.72 4.49 16.31
C LEU A 37 0.08 3.95 17.51
N GLU A 38 -0.50 3.04 18.28
CA GLU A 38 0.18 2.37 19.40
C GLU A 38 1.42 1.60 18.91
N HIS A 39 1.28 0.81 17.84
CA HIS A 39 2.39 0.05 17.24
C HIS A 39 3.49 0.97 16.71
N ALA A 40 3.12 2.08 16.06
CA ALA A 40 4.07 3.05 15.54
C ALA A 40 4.82 3.79 16.66
N ALA A 41 4.15 4.09 17.77
CA ALA A 41 4.75 4.80 18.91
C ALA A 41 5.63 3.89 19.78
N ASN A 42 5.27 2.62 19.93
CA ASN A 42 5.99 1.65 20.74
C ASN A 42 5.97 0.26 20.06
N PRO A 43 6.87 0.01 19.09
CA PRO A 43 6.91 -1.24 18.36
C PRO A 43 7.39 -2.38 19.28
N ARG A 44 6.46 -3.23 19.72
CA ARG A 44 6.74 -4.39 20.59
C ARG A 44 6.88 -5.71 19.83
N ILE A 45 6.53 -5.71 18.55
CA ILE A 45 6.55 -6.90 17.70
C ILE A 45 7.96 -7.07 17.13
N ALA A 46 8.54 -8.26 17.31
CA ALA A 46 9.82 -8.58 16.70
C ALA A 46 9.68 -8.66 15.17
N ARG A 47 10.58 -7.96 14.46
CA ARG A 47 10.58 -7.89 12.99
C ARG A 47 11.34 -9.08 12.38
N THR A 48 10.82 -10.28 12.58
CA THR A 48 11.44 -11.53 12.08
C THR A 48 11.16 -11.79 10.60
N PHE A 49 10.21 -11.06 10.01
CA PHE A 49 9.80 -11.16 8.60
C PHE A 49 9.35 -12.57 8.17
N ASP A 50 8.75 -13.31 9.09
CA ASP A 50 8.15 -14.62 8.88
C ASP A 50 6.63 -14.59 9.11
N ALA A 51 5.99 -15.77 9.05
CA ALA A 51 4.57 -15.93 9.33
C ALA A 51 4.18 -15.44 10.74
N ALA A 52 5.04 -15.65 11.74
CA ALA A 52 4.78 -15.23 13.12
C ALA A 52 4.76 -13.70 13.23
N HIS A 53 5.66 -13.01 12.54
CA HIS A 53 5.64 -11.56 12.44
C HIS A 53 4.34 -11.04 11.83
N LEU A 54 3.92 -11.59 10.67
CA LEU A 54 2.70 -11.18 10.00
C LEU A 54 1.45 -11.42 10.87
N LYS A 55 1.37 -12.58 11.54
CA LYS A 55 0.29 -12.91 12.47
C LYS A 55 0.28 -12.00 13.70
N ALA A 56 1.45 -11.62 14.21
CA ALA A 56 1.57 -10.70 15.34
C ALA A 56 1.09 -9.29 14.98
N ILE A 57 1.43 -8.78 13.78
CA ILE A 57 0.88 -7.52 13.27
C ILE A 57 -0.64 -7.60 13.18
N HIS A 58 -1.18 -8.66 12.56
CA HIS A 58 -2.63 -8.83 12.45
C HIS A 58 -3.29 -8.86 13.84
N ARG A 59 -2.70 -9.57 14.81
CA ARG A 59 -3.22 -9.58 16.18
C ARG A 59 -3.24 -8.17 16.76
N GLN A 60 -2.13 -7.44 16.68
CA GLN A 60 -2.02 -6.07 17.20
C GLN A 60 -3.13 -5.17 16.64
N LEU A 61 -3.37 -5.24 15.32
CA LEU A 61 -4.34 -4.39 14.66
C LEU A 61 -5.80 -4.71 15.00
N PHE A 62 -6.12 -6.01 15.12
CA PHE A 62 -7.51 -6.46 15.13
C PHE A 62 -7.95 -7.10 16.46
N GLN A 63 -7.09 -7.16 17.47
CA GLN A 63 -7.39 -7.83 18.76
C GLN A 63 -8.63 -7.30 19.47
N ASP A 64 -8.99 -6.04 19.28
CA ASP A 64 -10.20 -5.45 19.88
C ASP A 64 -11.46 -5.65 19.05
N VAL A 65 -11.32 -6.04 17.78
CA VAL A 65 -12.44 -6.21 16.83
C VAL A 65 -12.78 -7.68 16.63
N TYR A 66 -11.79 -8.56 16.51
CA TYR A 66 -11.99 -9.97 16.18
C TYR A 66 -11.43 -10.92 17.23
N GLU A 67 -12.17 -11.97 17.55
CA GLU A 67 -11.69 -13.07 18.43
C GLU A 67 -10.57 -13.89 17.78
N TRP A 68 -10.56 -13.95 16.46
CA TRP A 68 -9.60 -14.70 15.66
C TRP A 68 -8.40 -13.85 15.21
N ALA A 69 -8.19 -12.66 15.79
CA ALA A 69 -7.08 -11.78 15.42
C ALA A 69 -5.71 -12.48 15.56
N GLY A 70 -4.96 -12.53 14.45
CA GLY A 70 -3.66 -13.19 14.37
C GLY A 70 -3.73 -14.68 14.03
N ARG A 71 -4.92 -15.20 13.70
CA ARG A 71 -5.12 -16.57 13.22
C ARG A 71 -5.33 -16.55 11.71
N THR A 72 -4.64 -17.41 10.97
CA THR A 72 -4.87 -17.56 9.54
C THR A 72 -6.19 -18.26 9.29
N ARG A 73 -6.81 -18.03 8.13
CA ARG A 73 -8.19 -18.47 7.87
C ARG A 73 -8.35 -19.99 7.75
N ASP A 74 -7.28 -20.74 7.50
CA ASP A 74 -7.28 -22.20 7.54
C ASP A 74 -7.33 -22.76 8.98
N GLU A 75 -6.87 -22.01 9.99
CA GLU A 75 -6.90 -22.44 11.37
C GLU A 75 -8.34 -22.60 11.88
N GLN A 76 -8.57 -23.61 12.73
CA GLN A 76 -9.82 -23.75 13.46
C GLN A 76 -9.77 -22.89 14.72
N VAL A 77 -10.70 -21.93 14.83
CA VAL A 77 -10.81 -21.04 15.99
C VAL A 77 -12.16 -21.26 16.65
N ARG A 78 -12.15 -21.67 17.92
CA ARG A 78 -13.36 -21.72 18.74
C ARG A 78 -13.71 -20.33 19.23
N LEU A 79 -14.88 -19.85 18.85
CA LEU A 79 -15.40 -18.53 19.22
C LEU A 79 -16.21 -18.59 20.53
N SER A 80 -16.45 -17.43 21.13
CA SER A 80 -17.22 -17.27 22.37
C SER A 80 -18.66 -17.80 22.27
N ASP A 81 -19.25 -17.75 21.08
CA ASP A 81 -20.57 -18.33 20.76
C ASP A 81 -20.56 -19.87 20.59
N ARG A 82 -19.43 -20.51 20.91
CA ARG A 82 -19.15 -21.96 20.86
C ARG A 82 -19.02 -22.55 19.45
N THR A 83 -19.19 -21.75 18.39
CA THR A 83 -18.92 -22.19 17.03
C THR A 83 -17.42 -22.30 16.75
N ILE A 84 -17.06 -23.07 15.72
CA ILE A 84 -15.68 -23.18 15.24
C ILE A 84 -15.61 -22.52 13.87
N ALA A 85 -14.83 -21.46 13.75
CA ALA A 85 -14.62 -20.73 12.50
C ALA A 85 -13.36 -21.23 11.77
N SER A 86 -13.47 -21.42 10.46
CA SER A 86 -12.39 -21.83 9.54
C SER A 86 -12.87 -21.69 8.10
N GLU A 87 -12.05 -21.10 7.23
CA GLU A 87 -12.29 -20.87 5.81
C GLU A 87 -11.02 -21.19 5.00
N PRO A 88 -10.67 -22.48 4.86
CA PRO A 88 -9.46 -22.90 4.14
C PRO A 88 -9.59 -22.67 2.63
N LEU A 89 -10.82 -22.57 2.11
CA LEU A 89 -11.13 -22.27 0.71
C LEU A 89 -11.84 -20.92 0.64
N LEU A 90 -11.17 -19.93 0.03
CA LEU A 90 -11.74 -18.63 -0.27
C LEU A 90 -11.74 -18.45 -1.79
N TYR A 91 -12.92 -18.21 -2.35
CA TYR A 91 -13.12 -18.06 -3.78
C TYR A 91 -13.94 -16.82 -4.08
N ARG A 92 -13.46 -16.02 -5.05
CA ARG A 92 -14.22 -14.94 -5.64
C ARG A 92 -14.65 -15.37 -7.05
N PRO A 93 -15.95 -15.36 -7.39
CA PRO A 93 -16.40 -15.68 -8.74
C PRO A 93 -15.66 -14.88 -9.81
N GLY A 94 -15.12 -15.57 -10.82
CA GLY A 94 -14.40 -14.94 -11.93
C GLY A 94 -12.97 -14.49 -11.61
N SER A 95 -12.42 -14.89 -10.45
CA SER A 95 -11.08 -14.56 -10.00
C SER A 95 -10.25 -15.84 -9.82
N LYS A 96 -8.93 -15.76 -10.05
CA LYS A 96 -8.03 -16.87 -9.74
C LYS A 96 -8.07 -17.21 -8.25
N PRO A 97 -7.92 -18.49 -7.89
CA PRO A 97 -8.02 -18.92 -6.50
C PRO A 97 -6.86 -18.35 -5.67
N PHE A 98 -7.16 -18.00 -4.42
CA PHE A 98 -6.14 -17.79 -3.38
C PHE A 98 -5.53 -19.13 -2.94
N ALA A 99 -4.48 -19.10 -2.13
CA ALA A 99 -3.94 -20.30 -1.49
C ALA A 99 -5.05 -21.07 -0.74
N ALA A 100 -4.93 -22.39 -0.63
CA ALA A 100 -5.99 -23.24 -0.08
C ALA A 100 -5.44 -24.14 1.02
N GLY A 101 -6.11 -24.18 2.18
CA GLY A 101 -5.74 -25.02 3.31
C GLY A 101 -4.26 -24.89 3.68
N ALA A 102 -3.54 -26.01 3.70
CA ALA A 102 -2.12 -26.07 4.03
C ALA A 102 -1.23 -25.13 3.19
N ARG A 103 -1.61 -24.84 1.93
CA ARG A 103 -0.84 -23.94 1.05
C ARG A 103 -0.76 -22.51 1.57
N ILE A 104 -1.60 -22.12 2.53
CA ILE A 104 -1.49 -20.82 3.20
C ILE A 104 -0.19 -20.78 4.02
N ASN A 105 0.05 -21.78 4.86
CA ASN A 105 1.25 -21.84 5.69
C ASN A 105 2.49 -22.11 4.82
N ASP A 106 2.42 -23.05 3.87
CA ASP A 106 3.52 -23.31 2.93
C ASP A 106 3.94 -22.03 2.18
N GLY A 107 2.96 -21.25 1.71
CA GLY A 107 3.23 -19.99 1.02
C GLY A 107 3.87 -18.92 1.91
N LEU A 108 3.45 -18.82 3.18
CA LEU A 108 4.06 -17.89 4.14
C LEU A 108 5.49 -18.30 4.49
N ASP A 109 5.75 -19.59 4.67
CA ASP A 109 7.08 -20.12 4.98
C ASP A 109 8.02 -19.96 3.79
N ASP A 110 7.54 -20.23 2.58
CA ASP A 110 8.28 -20.01 1.33
C ASP A 110 8.62 -18.52 1.13
N LEU A 111 7.68 -17.61 1.41
CA LEU A 111 7.92 -16.18 1.35
C LEU A 111 9.00 -15.76 2.36
N ALA A 112 8.91 -16.25 3.59
CA ALA A 112 9.87 -15.96 4.65
C ALA A 112 11.28 -16.49 4.30
N ALA A 113 11.37 -17.70 3.74
CA ALA A 113 12.62 -18.27 3.25
C ALA A 113 13.23 -17.41 2.14
N ARG A 114 12.44 -17.01 1.13
CA ARG A 114 12.89 -16.11 0.05
C ARG A 114 13.39 -14.77 0.58
N LEU A 115 12.70 -14.18 1.56
CA LEU A 115 13.13 -12.94 2.19
C LEU A 115 14.46 -13.11 2.91
N ARG A 116 14.63 -14.18 3.69
CA ARG A 116 15.88 -14.48 4.38
C ARG A 116 17.04 -14.70 3.42
N ASP A 117 16.83 -15.47 2.35
CA ASP A 117 17.86 -15.77 1.35
C ASP A 117 18.28 -14.53 0.56
N ALA A 118 17.38 -13.55 0.43
CA ALA A 118 17.65 -12.24 -0.17
C ALA A 118 18.14 -11.18 0.85
N ASP A 119 18.64 -11.61 2.02
CA ASP A 119 19.07 -10.75 3.14
C ASP A 119 18.05 -9.66 3.47
N TYR A 120 16.77 -10.03 3.47
CA TYR A 120 15.63 -9.14 3.76
C TYR A 120 15.62 -7.88 2.89
N LEU A 121 16.09 -8.00 1.64
CA LEU A 121 16.17 -6.95 0.64
C LEU A 121 17.12 -5.79 1.03
N ARG A 122 18.07 -6.03 1.93
CA ARG A 122 19.09 -5.03 2.31
C ARG A 122 20.13 -4.84 1.21
N GLY A 123 20.77 -3.68 1.23
CA GLY A 123 21.88 -3.35 0.32
C GLY A 123 21.47 -3.11 -1.13
N LEU A 124 20.16 -3.09 -1.42
CA LEU A 124 19.63 -2.80 -2.74
C LEU A 124 19.53 -1.28 -2.97
N SER A 125 19.57 -0.87 -4.24
CA SER A 125 19.12 0.48 -4.59
C SER A 125 17.61 0.63 -4.34
N ARG A 126 17.11 1.87 -4.24
CA ARG A 126 15.67 2.11 -4.02
C ARG A 126 14.79 1.45 -5.08
N THR A 127 15.18 1.55 -6.35
CA THR A 127 14.39 1.02 -7.49
C THR A 127 14.37 -0.51 -7.49
N GLU A 128 15.50 -1.14 -7.17
CA GLU A 128 15.57 -2.59 -6.99
C GLU A 128 14.75 -3.04 -5.78
N PHE A 129 14.89 -2.37 -4.63
CA PHE A 129 14.07 -2.63 -3.46
C PHE A 129 12.59 -2.51 -3.78
N ALA A 130 12.15 -1.42 -4.40
CA ALA A 130 10.76 -1.18 -4.78
C ALA A 130 10.23 -2.29 -5.69
N THR A 131 11.04 -2.72 -6.67
CA THR A 131 10.71 -3.82 -7.57
C THR A 131 10.52 -5.14 -6.82
N ARG A 132 11.39 -5.46 -5.87
CA ARG A 132 11.31 -6.68 -5.06
C ARG A 132 10.17 -6.64 -4.04
N ALA A 133 9.96 -5.51 -3.39
CA ALA A 133 8.88 -5.30 -2.44
C ALA A 133 7.49 -5.38 -3.11
N ALA A 134 7.36 -4.94 -4.37
CA ALA A 134 6.16 -5.17 -5.17
C ALA A 134 5.87 -6.67 -5.35
N SER A 135 6.89 -7.48 -5.63
CA SER A 135 6.75 -8.94 -5.72
C SER A 135 6.33 -9.57 -4.40
N VAL A 136 6.87 -9.10 -3.27
CA VAL A 136 6.46 -9.56 -1.93
C VAL A 136 4.97 -9.28 -1.68
N LEU A 137 4.47 -8.08 -2.04
CA LEU A 137 3.04 -7.78 -1.89
C LEU A 137 2.17 -8.65 -2.82
N ALA A 138 2.56 -8.81 -4.09
CA ALA A 138 1.82 -9.63 -5.04
C ALA A 138 1.69 -11.08 -4.55
N GLU A 139 2.76 -11.63 -4.01
CA GLU A 139 2.78 -12.97 -3.44
C GLU A 139 1.91 -13.07 -2.19
N ALA A 140 2.05 -12.15 -1.24
CA ALA A 140 1.22 -12.08 -0.04
C ALA A 140 -0.28 -11.93 -0.36
N ASN A 141 -0.62 -11.20 -1.42
CA ASN A 141 -1.99 -11.08 -1.93
C ASN A 141 -2.54 -12.42 -2.43
N GLY A 142 -1.73 -13.21 -3.13
CA GLY A 142 -2.12 -14.54 -3.61
C GLY A 142 -2.31 -15.55 -2.46
N ILE A 143 -1.52 -15.42 -1.39
CA ILE A 143 -1.68 -16.25 -0.17
C ILE A 143 -3.00 -15.92 0.53
N HIS A 144 -3.31 -14.63 0.71
CA HIS A 144 -4.53 -14.15 1.39
C HIS A 144 -4.78 -14.87 2.72
N ALA A 145 -3.81 -14.73 3.64
CA ALA A 145 -3.69 -15.58 4.82
C ALA A 145 -4.81 -15.42 5.86
N PHE A 146 -5.43 -14.24 5.97
CA PHE A 146 -6.41 -13.94 7.01
C PHE A 146 -7.84 -13.85 6.45
N ARG A 147 -8.84 -13.94 7.33
CA ARG A 147 -10.25 -13.79 6.93
C ARG A 147 -10.61 -12.34 6.57
N GLU A 148 -10.13 -11.37 7.34
CA GLU A 148 -10.20 -9.94 7.02
C GLU A 148 -8.86 -9.28 7.36
N GLY A 149 -8.65 -8.05 6.92
CA GLY A 149 -7.51 -7.25 7.38
C GLY A 149 -6.16 -7.52 6.69
N ASN A 150 -6.13 -8.34 5.64
CA ASN A 150 -4.92 -8.68 4.88
C ASN A 150 -4.11 -7.44 4.45
N GLY A 151 -4.73 -6.51 3.70
CA GLY A 151 -4.02 -5.35 3.16
C GLY A 151 -3.49 -4.37 4.22
N ARG A 152 -4.12 -4.28 5.40
CA ARG A 152 -3.62 -3.43 6.52
C ARG A 152 -2.42 -4.07 7.20
N THR A 153 -2.47 -5.39 7.39
CA THR A 153 -1.36 -6.18 7.94
C THR A 153 -0.15 -6.16 7.01
N GLN A 154 -0.35 -6.45 5.72
CA GLN A 154 0.72 -6.51 4.71
C GLN A 154 1.43 -5.15 4.52
N ARG A 155 0.69 -4.03 4.55
CA ARG A 155 1.30 -2.70 4.42
C ARG A 155 2.25 -2.39 5.57
N ILE A 156 1.88 -2.70 6.81
CA ILE A 156 2.78 -2.51 7.97
C ILE A 156 3.99 -3.42 7.85
N PHE A 157 3.79 -4.71 7.53
CA PHE A 157 4.89 -5.65 7.32
C PHE A 157 5.90 -5.15 6.28
N LEU A 158 5.42 -4.63 5.14
CA LEU A 158 6.26 -4.08 4.09
C LEU A 158 6.93 -2.75 4.48
N GLN A 159 6.26 -1.90 5.25
CA GLN A 159 6.85 -0.67 5.78
C GLN A 159 7.99 -0.98 6.75
N GLU A 160 7.84 -1.99 7.59
CA GLU A 160 8.90 -2.44 8.51
C GLU A 160 10.05 -3.13 7.78
N LEU A 161 9.76 -3.88 6.72
CA LEU A 161 10.77 -4.46 5.83
C LEU A 161 11.56 -3.35 5.15
N ALA A 162 10.88 -2.35 4.57
CA ALA A 162 11.51 -1.18 3.96
C ALA A 162 12.41 -0.44 4.95
N ALA A 163 11.91 -0.12 6.14
CA ALA A 163 12.68 0.57 7.16
C ALA A 163 13.93 -0.22 7.57
N SER A 164 13.82 -1.55 7.68
CA SER A 164 14.96 -2.42 8.04
C SER A 164 15.97 -2.61 6.89
N ALA A 165 15.55 -2.34 5.66
CA ALA A 165 16.39 -2.32 4.47
C ALA A 165 16.98 -0.94 4.13
N GLY A 166 16.65 0.11 4.90
CA GLY A 166 17.12 1.48 4.65
C GLY A 166 16.27 2.27 3.66
N HIS A 167 15.05 1.82 3.38
CA HIS A 167 14.10 2.45 2.46
C HIS A 167 12.82 2.89 3.17
N LYS A 168 11.95 3.61 2.45
CA LYS A 168 10.64 4.05 2.92
C LYS A 168 9.56 3.66 1.93
N LEU A 169 8.38 3.30 2.43
CA LEU A 169 7.17 3.08 1.62
C LEU A 169 6.01 3.90 2.17
N GLU A 170 5.48 4.80 1.34
CA GLU A 170 4.47 5.79 1.72
C GLU A 170 3.08 5.41 1.18
N PHE A 171 2.48 4.34 1.69
CA PHE A 171 1.16 3.88 1.22
C PHE A 171 0.02 4.91 1.38
N ARG A 172 0.20 5.96 2.18
CA ARG A 172 -0.79 7.05 2.35
C ARG A 172 -1.07 7.84 1.07
N VAL A 173 -0.16 7.79 0.08
CA VAL A 173 -0.37 8.44 -1.22
C VAL A 173 -0.98 7.51 -2.28
N VAL A 174 -1.35 6.28 -1.90
CA VAL A 174 -1.98 5.30 -2.80
C VAL A 174 -3.49 5.31 -2.59
N SER A 175 -4.25 5.55 -3.65
CA SER A 175 -5.71 5.40 -3.62
C SER A 175 -6.12 3.93 -3.56
N ARG A 176 -7.27 3.66 -2.94
CA ARG A 176 -7.90 2.33 -2.90
C ARG A 176 -8.06 1.77 -4.31
N GLU A 177 -8.57 2.57 -5.24
CA GLU A 177 -8.75 2.15 -6.64
C GLU A 177 -7.44 1.70 -7.28
N ARG A 178 -6.34 2.45 -7.11
CA ARG A 178 -5.05 2.06 -7.67
C ARG A 178 -4.48 0.79 -7.04
N MET A 179 -4.62 0.63 -5.72
CA MET A 179 -4.20 -0.59 -5.04
C MET A 179 -4.98 -1.82 -5.57
N VAL A 180 -6.30 -1.68 -5.76
CA VAL A 180 -7.16 -2.73 -6.32
C VAL A 180 -6.73 -3.08 -7.74
N GLN A 181 -6.59 -2.09 -8.63
CA GLN A 181 -6.17 -2.34 -10.01
C GLN A 181 -4.80 -3.02 -10.09
N ALA A 182 -3.82 -2.55 -9.33
CA ALA A 182 -2.48 -3.15 -9.33
C ALA A 182 -2.49 -4.59 -8.79
N SER A 183 -3.33 -4.87 -7.78
CA SER A 183 -3.46 -6.22 -7.21
C SER A 183 -4.19 -7.18 -8.15
N ILE A 184 -5.22 -6.71 -8.86
CA ILE A 184 -5.92 -7.49 -9.89
C ILE A 184 -4.97 -7.82 -11.04
N ALA A 185 -4.25 -6.83 -11.59
CA ALA A 185 -3.30 -7.07 -12.67
C ALA A 185 -2.24 -8.13 -12.28
N ALA A 186 -1.69 -8.03 -11.07
CA ALA A 186 -0.69 -8.98 -10.59
C ALA A 186 -1.25 -10.41 -10.42
N HIS A 187 -2.47 -10.55 -9.90
CA HIS A 187 -3.08 -11.85 -9.62
C HIS A 187 -3.72 -12.48 -10.88
N GLU A 188 -4.62 -11.74 -11.53
CA GLU A 188 -5.42 -12.20 -12.67
C GLU A 188 -4.65 -12.19 -13.99
N ASP A 189 -3.90 -11.14 -14.27
CA ASP A 189 -3.23 -10.99 -15.56
C ASP A 189 -1.77 -11.48 -15.54
N ARG A 190 -1.25 -11.79 -14.34
CA ARG A 190 0.20 -12.01 -14.09
C ARG A 190 1.06 -10.83 -14.53
N ASP A 191 0.46 -9.64 -14.58
CA ASP A 191 1.15 -8.40 -14.88
C ASP A 191 1.48 -7.67 -13.57
N ILE A 192 2.74 -7.78 -13.17
CA ILE A 192 3.25 -7.10 -11.99
C ILE A 192 3.67 -5.64 -12.27
N GLY A 193 3.66 -5.20 -13.53
CA GLY A 193 4.07 -3.86 -13.96
C GLY A 193 3.38 -2.74 -13.18
N PRO A 194 2.04 -2.72 -13.06
CA PRO A 194 1.31 -1.72 -12.28
C PRO A 194 1.72 -1.67 -10.81
N MET A 195 2.01 -2.83 -10.20
CA MET A 195 2.45 -2.90 -8.81
C MET A 195 3.89 -2.40 -8.64
N ARG A 196 4.82 -2.77 -9.54
CA ARG A 196 6.19 -2.24 -9.53
C ARG A 196 6.22 -0.74 -9.68
N ARG A 197 5.44 -0.21 -10.62
CA ARG A 197 5.26 1.24 -10.82
C ARG A 197 4.77 1.92 -9.55
N MET A 198 3.77 1.35 -8.89
CA MET A 198 3.24 1.88 -7.63
C MET A 198 4.31 1.89 -6.53
N PHE A 199 5.09 0.82 -6.39
CA PHE A 199 6.16 0.76 -5.39
C PHE A 199 7.31 1.72 -5.67
N ASP A 200 7.71 1.88 -6.93
CA ASP A 200 8.72 2.89 -7.30
C ASP A 200 8.24 4.28 -6.90
N GLU A 201 6.98 4.61 -7.19
CA GLU A 201 6.40 5.91 -6.84
C GLU A 201 6.36 6.18 -5.33
N ILE A 202 5.87 5.24 -4.52
CA ILE A 202 5.73 5.45 -3.07
C ILE A 202 7.04 5.30 -2.30
N SER A 203 8.09 4.82 -2.95
CA SER A 203 9.44 4.81 -2.41
C SER A 203 10.22 6.08 -2.75
N ASN A 204 9.86 6.77 -3.84
CA ASN A 204 10.51 8.01 -4.27
C ASN A 204 10.00 9.22 -3.45
N PRO A 205 10.84 9.88 -2.63
CA PRO A 205 10.42 11.01 -1.81
C PRO A 205 9.96 12.23 -2.63
N ASN A 206 10.52 12.46 -3.81
CA ASN A 206 10.12 13.58 -4.68
C ASN A 206 8.71 13.36 -5.25
N ARG A 207 8.40 12.12 -5.65
CA ARG A 207 7.05 11.74 -6.12
C ARG A 207 6.03 11.79 -4.99
N VAL A 208 6.39 11.28 -3.80
CA VAL A 208 5.56 11.38 -2.59
C VAL A 208 5.29 12.84 -2.22
N ALA A 209 6.30 13.71 -2.30
CA ALA A 209 6.17 15.14 -2.02
C ALA A 209 5.25 15.86 -3.02
N ALA A 210 5.18 15.39 -4.26
CA ALA A 210 4.22 15.91 -5.24
C ALA A 210 2.78 15.44 -4.98
N LEU A 211 2.58 14.19 -4.58
CA LEU A 211 1.27 13.61 -4.31
C LEU A 211 0.63 14.11 -3.01
N THR A 212 1.43 14.30 -1.97
CA THR A 212 0.96 14.66 -0.63
C THR A 212 0.08 15.93 -0.61
N PRO A 213 0.52 17.10 -1.14
CA PRO A 213 -0.31 18.31 -1.14
C PRO A 213 -1.52 18.18 -2.06
N ALA A 214 -1.40 17.45 -3.18
CA ALA A 214 -2.51 17.16 -4.08
C ALA A 214 -3.63 16.38 -3.38
N ILE A 215 -3.26 15.33 -2.63
CA ILE A 215 -4.21 14.53 -1.84
C ILE A 215 -4.79 15.35 -0.68
N ALA A 216 -3.99 16.17 -0.01
CA ALA A 216 -4.48 17.07 1.03
C ALA A 216 -5.54 18.05 0.49
N PHE A 217 -5.29 18.62 -0.70
CA PHE A 217 -6.27 19.46 -1.39
C PHE A 217 -7.57 18.68 -1.69
N LEU A 218 -7.48 17.50 -2.29
CA LEU A 218 -8.66 16.67 -2.60
C LEU A 218 -9.47 16.30 -1.36
N ASN A 219 -8.80 15.98 -0.24
CA ASN A 219 -9.46 15.75 1.04
C ASN A 219 -10.18 17.01 1.54
N SER A 220 -9.53 18.18 1.49
CA SER A 220 -10.15 19.45 1.90
C SER A 220 -11.37 19.82 1.06
N ALA A 221 -11.33 19.49 -0.23
CA ALA A 221 -12.43 19.64 -1.18
C ALA A 221 -13.52 18.56 -1.03
N LYS A 222 -13.38 17.61 -0.10
CA LYS A 222 -14.25 16.42 0.06
C LYS A 222 -14.42 15.62 -1.24
N TYR A 223 -13.40 15.65 -2.10
CA TYR A 223 -13.41 14.90 -3.34
C TYR A 223 -13.06 13.42 -3.06
N PRO A 224 -13.81 12.44 -3.60
CA PRO A 224 -13.60 11.01 -3.33
C PRO A 224 -12.41 10.46 -4.13
N TRP A 225 -11.21 11.01 -3.91
CA TRP A 225 -10.00 10.65 -4.64
C TRP A 225 -9.59 9.19 -4.43
N ASN A 226 -9.98 8.61 -3.29
CA ASN A 226 -9.62 7.24 -2.94
C ASN A 226 -10.29 6.21 -3.87
N ASP A 227 -11.42 6.56 -4.49
CA ASP A 227 -12.14 5.75 -5.47
C ASP A 227 -11.75 6.08 -6.93
N ARG A 228 -10.65 6.80 -7.12
CA ARG A 228 -10.08 7.14 -8.44
C ARG A 228 -8.65 6.66 -8.54
N TYR A 229 -8.19 6.37 -9.75
CA TYR A 229 -6.78 6.09 -9.97
C TYR A 229 -5.98 7.39 -9.77
N VAL A 230 -5.08 7.41 -8.79
CA VAL A 230 -4.21 8.57 -8.50
C VAL A 230 -2.75 8.17 -8.58
N ALA A 231 -1.97 8.90 -9.38
CA ALA A 231 -0.53 8.67 -9.52
C ALA A 231 0.21 9.91 -10.01
N THR A 232 1.54 9.88 -9.98
CA THR A 232 2.33 10.82 -10.77
C THR A 232 2.33 10.41 -12.25
N LEU A 233 2.70 11.31 -13.16
CA LEU A 233 2.93 10.97 -14.56
C LEU A 233 4.19 10.09 -14.73
N GLU A 234 4.13 9.14 -15.66
CA GLU A 234 5.31 8.36 -16.08
C GLU A 234 5.99 9.01 -17.29
N PRO A 235 7.33 9.00 -17.33
CA PRO A 235 8.06 9.45 -18.50
C PRO A 235 7.90 8.51 -19.70
N GLY A 236 8.27 8.99 -20.88
CA GLY A 236 8.51 8.18 -22.08
C GLY A 236 7.36 8.14 -23.10
N HIS A 237 6.17 8.65 -22.76
CA HIS A 237 5.05 8.75 -23.72
C HIS A 237 4.29 10.06 -23.55
N VAL A 238 3.79 10.60 -24.68
CA VAL A 238 2.92 11.78 -24.66
C VAL A 238 1.56 11.41 -24.06
N GLN A 239 1.06 12.25 -23.15
CA GLN A 239 -0.24 12.08 -22.52
C GLN A 239 -1.15 13.27 -22.83
N ASP A 240 -2.38 12.96 -23.23
CA ASP A 240 -3.47 13.93 -23.40
C ASP A 240 -4.18 14.13 -22.06
N LEU A 241 -4.12 15.35 -21.53
CA LEU A 241 -4.54 15.67 -20.18
C LEU A 241 -5.41 16.92 -20.15
N THR A 242 -6.35 16.98 -19.21
CA THR A 242 -7.02 18.23 -18.84
C THR A 242 -6.41 18.75 -17.54
N VAL A 243 -5.76 19.91 -17.57
CA VAL A 243 -5.16 20.51 -16.37
C VAL A 243 -6.26 20.93 -15.40
N ALA A 244 -6.15 20.50 -14.14
CA ALA A 244 -7.06 20.87 -13.07
C ALA A 244 -6.53 22.07 -12.28
N GLY A 245 -5.21 22.16 -12.11
CA GLY A 245 -4.57 23.28 -11.44
C GLY A 245 -3.05 23.14 -11.39
N VAL A 246 -2.36 24.23 -11.08
CA VAL A 246 -0.90 24.29 -10.95
C VAL A 246 -0.57 24.81 -9.55
N SER A 247 0.40 24.20 -8.87
CA SER A 247 0.85 24.63 -7.55
C SER A 247 2.33 24.35 -7.37
N GLY A 248 3.11 25.42 -7.13
CA GLY A 248 4.56 25.34 -7.00
C GLY A 248 5.22 24.71 -8.23
N ALA A 249 5.98 23.64 -8.00
CA ALA A 249 6.70 22.91 -9.04
C ALA A 249 5.87 21.82 -9.73
N ASN A 250 4.61 21.62 -9.33
CA ASN A 250 3.76 20.53 -9.82
C ASN A 250 2.45 21.05 -10.43
N PHE A 251 1.81 20.22 -11.24
CA PHE A 251 0.43 20.43 -11.66
C PHE A 251 -0.40 19.17 -11.41
N MET A 252 -1.70 19.38 -11.20
CA MET A 252 -2.69 18.32 -11.18
C MET A 252 -3.44 18.35 -12.50
N ALA A 253 -3.61 17.18 -13.10
CA ALA A 253 -4.43 16.99 -14.28
C ALA A 253 -5.34 15.78 -14.10
N ARG A 254 -6.29 15.65 -15.02
CA ARG A 254 -7.22 14.52 -15.06
C ARG A 254 -7.34 13.95 -16.47
N THR A 255 -7.59 12.65 -16.51
CA THR A 255 -8.25 11.97 -17.63
C THR A 255 -9.70 11.72 -17.26
N ASP A 256 -10.42 10.90 -18.03
CA ASP A 256 -11.78 10.50 -17.68
C ASP A 256 -11.83 9.58 -16.44
N THR A 257 -10.73 8.87 -16.17
CA THR A 257 -10.67 7.83 -15.13
C THR A 257 -9.64 8.09 -14.04
N SER A 258 -8.68 9.00 -14.28
CA SER A 258 -7.49 9.15 -13.44
C SER A 258 -7.24 10.60 -13.04
N ILE A 259 -6.63 10.78 -11.87
CA ILE A 259 -6.01 12.02 -11.41
C ILE A 259 -4.50 11.84 -11.47
N LEU A 260 -3.82 12.73 -12.17
CA LEU A 260 -2.40 12.60 -12.47
C LEU A 260 -1.66 13.85 -12.02
N ILE A 261 -0.53 13.63 -11.33
CA ILE A 261 0.35 14.70 -10.86
C ILE A 261 1.59 14.76 -11.73
N GLY A 262 1.86 15.91 -12.34
CA GLY A 262 3.01 16.13 -13.21
C GLY A 262 3.91 17.25 -12.73
N GLN A 263 5.10 17.36 -13.32
CA GLN A 263 6.03 18.46 -13.06
C GLN A 263 5.61 19.67 -13.89
N ARG A 264 5.56 20.87 -13.28
CA ARG A 264 5.17 22.11 -13.97
C ARG A 264 6.06 22.39 -15.19
N ALA A 265 7.33 22.01 -15.12
CA ALA A 265 8.29 22.15 -16.22
C ALA A 265 7.91 21.36 -17.48
N ASP A 266 7.05 20.34 -17.36
CA ASP A 266 6.59 19.53 -18.49
C ASP A 266 5.38 20.15 -19.22
N LEU A 267 4.78 21.22 -18.67
CA LEU A 267 3.67 21.90 -19.32
C LEU A 267 4.15 22.67 -20.58
N PRO A 268 3.36 22.68 -21.66
CA PRO A 268 3.74 23.34 -22.91
C PRO A 268 3.86 24.88 -22.77
N SER A 269 3.20 25.46 -21.77
CA SER A 269 3.29 26.88 -21.44
C SER A 269 3.26 27.09 -19.92
N PRO A 270 4.08 28.01 -19.36
CA PRO A 270 4.04 28.35 -17.94
C PRO A 270 2.71 28.98 -17.49
N ASP A 271 1.92 29.50 -18.44
CA ASP A 271 0.63 30.15 -18.25
C ASP A 271 -0.56 29.22 -18.53
N THR A 272 -0.33 27.90 -18.57
CA THR A 272 -1.39 26.91 -18.82
C THR A 272 -2.50 27.06 -17.79
N ALA A 273 -3.69 27.46 -18.25
CA ALA A 273 -4.87 27.68 -17.42
C ALA A 273 -5.51 26.37 -16.95
N SER A 274 -6.24 26.43 -15.83
CA SER A 274 -7.14 25.35 -15.41
C SER A 274 -8.21 25.11 -16.49
N GLY A 275 -8.52 23.85 -16.76
CA GLY A 275 -9.43 23.41 -17.83
C GLY A 275 -8.76 23.26 -19.20
N ALA A 276 -7.51 23.71 -19.38
CA ALA A 276 -6.81 23.55 -20.64
C ALA A 276 -6.55 22.07 -20.96
N ARG A 277 -6.80 21.69 -22.22
CA ARG A 277 -6.37 20.39 -22.77
C ARG A 277 -4.96 20.53 -23.32
N VAL A 278 -4.05 19.69 -22.83
CA VAL A 278 -2.62 19.75 -23.18
C VAL A 278 -2.09 18.36 -23.53
N LYS A 279 -1.07 18.35 -24.39
CA LYS A 279 -0.20 17.20 -24.62
C LYS A 279 1.07 17.41 -23.82
N VAL A 280 1.34 16.51 -22.88
CA VAL A 280 2.52 16.56 -22.01
C VAL A 280 3.42 15.38 -22.34
N PHE A 281 4.72 15.62 -22.48
CA PHE A 281 5.73 14.56 -22.52
C PHE A 281 6.46 14.57 -21.17
N PRO A 282 6.08 13.72 -20.21
CA PRO A 282 6.56 13.83 -18.85
C PRO A 282 8.06 13.55 -18.78
N SER A 283 8.79 14.39 -18.05
CA SER A 283 10.20 14.15 -17.76
C SER A 283 10.35 13.13 -16.62
N ARG A 284 11.55 12.57 -16.49
CA ARG A 284 11.87 11.66 -15.38
C ARG A 284 11.75 12.42 -14.05
N TRP A 285 11.15 11.79 -13.05
CA TRP A 285 11.13 12.32 -11.68
C TRP A 285 12.54 12.27 -11.08
N PRO A 286 12.99 13.32 -10.35
CA PRO A 286 14.30 13.32 -9.72
C PRO A 286 14.46 12.15 -8.75
N GLU A 287 15.63 11.51 -8.76
CA GLU A 287 16.00 10.53 -7.75
C GLU A 287 16.58 11.22 -6.50
N PRO A 288 16.48 10.61 -5.31
CA PRO A 288 17.13 11.13 -4.10
C PRO A 288 18.62 11.39 -4.29
N ASP A 289 19.28 10.51 -5.05
CA ASP A 289 20.73 10.55 -5.28
C ASP A 289 21.13 11.56 -6.38
N ASP A 290 20.15 12.15 -7.09
CA ASP A 290 20.41 13.14 -8.15
C ASP A 290 20.70 14.55 -7.58
N GLN A 291 20.54 14.77 -6.27
CA GLN A 291 20.86 16.08 -5.68
C GLN A 291 22.37 16.27 -5.53
N PRO A 292 22.94 17.40 -6.01
CA PRO A 292 24.35 17.67 -5.80
C PRO A 292 24.63 17.75 -4.30
N THR A 293 25.60 16.96 -3.83
CA THR A 293 26.20 17.14 -2.51
C THR A 293 26.60 18.61 -2.37
N PRO A 294 26.26 19.31 -1.26
CA PRO A 294 26.71 20.67 -1.06
C PRO A 294 28.24 20.64 -1.07
N SER A 295 28.83 21.14 -2.15
CA SER A 295 30.26 21.34 -2.28
C SER A 295 30.71 22.20 -1.11
N THR A 296 31.27 21.57 -0.09
CA THR A 296 31.98 22.24 1.01
C THR A 296 33.26 22.80 0.42
N ARG A 297 33.15 23.93 -0.30
CA ARG A 297 34.32 24.78 -0.54
C ARG A 297 34.65 25.43 0.79
N LEU A 298 35.51 24.76 1.55
CA LEU A 298 36.36 25.45 2.51
C LEU A 298 37.19 26.45 1.70
N GLY A 299 36.80 27.72 1.75
CA GLY A 299 37.62 28.81 1.27
C GLY A 299 38.95 28.84 2.04
N PRO A 300 40.04 29.31 1.43
CA PRO A 300 41.34 29.31 2.07
C PRO A 300 41.28 30.18 3.33
N SER A 301 41.75 29.61 4.43
CA SER A 301 42.03 30.33 5.67
C SER A 301 42.94 31.52 5.36
N LEU A 302 42.41 32.72 5.57
CA LEU A 302 43.22 33.92 5.70
C LEU A 302 43.66 33.99 7.16
N GLY A 303 44.98 33.87 7.38
CA GLY A 303 45.64 34.25 8.63
C GLY A 303 45.50 35.76 8.91
N PRO A 304 45.85 36.20 10.12
CA PRO A 304 47.25 36.17 10.58
C PRO A 304 47.51 35.32 11.83
#